data_AF-A0A2E7ILB6-F1
#
_entry.id   AF-A0A2E7ILB6-F1
#
_cell.length_a   1.000
_cell.length_b   1.000
_cell.length_c   1.000
_cell.angle_alpha   90.00
_cell.angle_beta   90.00
_cell.angle_gamma   90.00
#
_symmetry.space_group_name_H-M   'P 1'
#
loop_
_entity.id
_entity.type
_entity.pdbx_description
1 polymer ?
#
loop_
_entity_poly.entity_id
_entity_poly.type
_entity_poly.pdbx_seq_one_letter_code
_entity_poly.pdbx_strand_id
1 'polypeptide(L)'
;MSTQGNVVHLKNFKEASRQAVLDDISAQAFMFLREEAQNNDVPMKAVLLEHLLGLALVIKAVEGADESARILHNIAEQINAQ
;
A
#
# COMPACT_ATOMS: atom_id res chain seq x y z
N MET A 1 -24.14 33.23 -8.31
CA MET A 1 -23.70 32.23 -9.30
C MET A 1 -22.46 31.51 -8.76
N SER A 2 -22.67 30.27 -8.32
CA SER A 2 -21.77 29.11 -8.31
C SER A 2 -20.29 29.26 -7.88
N THR A 3 -20.03 29.27 -6.56
CA THR A 3 -18.73 28.99 -5.93
C THR A 3 -18.38 27.48 -5.85
N GLN A 4 -18.93 26.66 -6.75
CA GLN A 4 -18.81 25.19 -6.69
C GLN A 4 -17.53 24.62 -7.35
N GLY A 5 -16.79 25.39 -8.16
CA GLY A 5 -15.61 24.91 -8.88
C GLY A 5 -14.32 24.80 -8.04
N ASN A 6 -14.08 25.70 -7.09
CA ASN A 6 -12.79 25.76 -6.37
C ASN A 6 -12.61 24.65 -5.33
N VAL A 7 -13.68 24.10 -4.77
CA VAL A 7 -13.61 23.09 -3.70
C VAL A 7 -13.18 21.72 -4.26
N VAL A 8 -13.58 21.40 -5.48
CA VAL A 8 -13.24 20.12 -6.14
C VAL A 8 -11.74 20.08 -6.47
N HIS A 9 -11.18 21.17 -6.99
CA HIS A 9 -9.75 21.25 -7.30
C HIS A 9 -8.86 21.17 -6.05
N LEU A 10 -9.27 21.79 -4.94
CA LEU A 10 -8.54 21.73 -3.67
C LEU A 10 -8.58 20.33 -3.02
N LYS A 11 -9.69 19.59 -3.14
CA LYS A 11 -9.79 18.21 -2.66
C LYS A 11 -8.90 17.27 -3.47
N ASN A 12 -8.97 17.35 -4.80
CA ASN A 12 -8.14 16.52 -5.69
C ASN A 12 -6.63 16.79 -5.48
N PHE A 13 -6.24 18.05 -5.27
CA PHE A 13 -4.85 18.40 -4.96
C PHE A 13 -4.39 17.83 -3.61
N LYS A 14 -5.23 17.90 -2.57
CA LYS A 14 -4.93 17.32 -1.26
C LYS A 14 -4.85 15.79 -1.31
N GLU A 15 -5.72 15.15 -2.08
CA GLU A 15 -5.68 13.69 -2.28
C GLU A 15 -4.45 13.26 -3.07
N ALA A 16 -4.10 13.96 -4.15
CA ALA A 16 -2.85 13.73 -4.90
C ALA A 16 -1.61 13.91 -4.01
N SER A 17 -1.61 14.96 -3.16
CA SER A 17 -0.53 15.20 -2.20
C SER A 17 -0.45 14.11 -1.12
N ARG A 18 -1.59 13.55 -0.67
CA ARG A 18 -1.60 12.46 0.31
C ARG A 18 -1.13 11.15 -0.32
N GLN A 19 -1.57 10.87 -1.54
CA GLN A 19 -1.13 9.68 -2.25
C GLN A 19 0.38 9.71 -2.50
N ALA A 20 0.94 10.86 -2.90
CA ALA A 20 2.39 11.02 -3.03
C ALA A 20 3.14 10.70 -1.74
N VAL A 21 2.63 11.12 -0.58
CA VAL A 21 3.23 10.77 0.72
C VAL A 21 3.17 9.27 0.99
N LEU A 22 2.05 8.60 0.65
CA LEU A 22 1.92 7.15 0.79
C LEU A 22 2.90 6.41 -0.12
N ASP A 23 3.05 6.88 -1.36
CA ASP A 23 3.96 6.32 -2.35
C ASP A 23 5.42 6.47 -1.89
N ASP A 24 5.79 7.64 -1.36
CA ASP A 24 7.14 7.91 -0.83
C ASP A 24 7.48 6.99 0.35
N ILE A 25 6.56 6.84 1.31
CA ILE A 25 6.75 5.93 2.46
C ILE A 25 6.90 4.48 1.98
N SER A 26 6.05 4.07 1.04
CA SER A 26 6.07 2.71 0.50
C SER A 26 7.37 2.43 -0.27
N ALA A 27 7.86 3.41 -1.04
CA ALA A 27 9.13 3.32 -1.74
C ALA A 27 10.30 3.19 -0.77
N GLN A 28 10.32 3.97 0.31
CA GLN A 28 11.37 3.88 1.34
C GLN A 28 11.38 2.50 2.03
N ALA A 29 10.21 1.98 2.41
CA ALA A 29 10.09 0.65 3.00
C ALA A 29 10.60 -0.44 2.04
N PHE A 30 10.24 -0.36 0.76
CA PHE A 30 10.71 -1.31 -0.25
C PHE A 30 12.23 -1.26 -0.43
N MET A 31 12.81 -0.05 -0.47
CA MET A 31 14.27 0.13 -0.58
C MET A 31 15.00 -0.51 0.60
N PHE A 32 14.51 -0.30 1.82
CA PHE A 32 15.05 -0.93 3.02
C PHE A 32 14.99 -2.46 2.94
N LEU A 33 13.84 -3.05 2.59
CA LEU A 33 13.70 -4.50 2.45
C LEU A 33 14.67 -5.08 1.41
N ARG A 34 14.91 -4.34 0.32
CA ARG A 34 15.84 -4.75 -0.73
C ARG A 34 17.29 -4.74 -0.27
N GLU A 35 17.71 -3.70 0.42
CA GLU A 35 19.06 -3.59 0.98
C GLU A 35 19.31 -4.70 2.02
N GLU A 36 18.36 -4.95 2.91
CA GLU A 36 18.46 -6.04 3.88
C GLU A 36 18.51 -7.42 3.23
N ALA A 37 17.71 -7.64 2.18
CA ALA A 37 17.75 -8.90 1.44
C ALA A 37 19.15 -9.16 0.83
N GLN A 38 19.76 -8.11 0.26
CA GLN A 38 21.10 -8.18 -0.31
C GLN A 38 22.18 -8.39 0.77
N ASN A 39 22.11 -7.64 1.88
CA ASN A 39 23.08 -7.72 2.97
C ASN A 39 23.12 -9.09 3.64
N ASN A 40 21.98 -9.80 3.66
CA ASN A 40 21.84 -11.11 4.27
C ASN A 40 21.87 -12.27 3.26
N ASP A 41 22.16 -11.99 1.98
CA ASP A 41 22.18 -12.98 0.89
C ASP A 41 20.89 -13.84 0.79
N VAL A 42 19.72 -13.20 0.98
CA VAL A 42 18.41 -13.85 0.86
C VAL A 42 17.66 -13.40 -0.39
N PRO A 43 16.88 -14.29 -1.05
CA PRO A 43 16.11 -13.92 -2.22
C PRO A 43 15.05 -12.86 -1.89
N MET A 44 15.08 -11.73 -2.61
CA MET A 44 14.09 -10.64 -2.42
C MET A 44 12.65 -11.13 -2.54
N LYS A 45 12.37 -12.08 -3.44
CA LYS A 45 11.05 -12.68 -3.59
C LYS A 45 10.56 -13.34 -2.28
N ALA A 46 11.44 -14.00 -1.54
CA ALA A 46 11.08 -14.63 -0.27
C ALA A 46 10.76 -13.58 0.80
N VAL A 47 11.55 -12.51 0.88
CA VAL A 47 11.33 -11.39 1.80
C VAL A 47 9.98 -10.70 1.53
N LEU A 48 9.65 -10.45 0.26
CA LEU A 48 8.37 -9.84 -0.11
C LEU A 48 7.17 -10.73 0.25
N LEU A 49 7.27 -12.04 0.02
CA LEU A 49 6.19 -12.98 0.39
C LEU A 49 5.97 -13.01 1.90
N GLU A 50 7.05 -13.07 2.68
CA GLU A 50 6.97 -13.05 4.14
C GLU A 50 6.39 -11.71 4.64
N HIS A 51 6.80 -10.60 4.05
CA HIS A 51 6.30 -9.28 4.42
C HIS A 51 4.80 -9.12 4.12
N LEU A 52 4.34 -9.55 2.95
CA LEU A 52 2.92 -9.54 2.60
C LEU A 52 2.09 -10.41 3.54
N LEU A 53 2.58 -11.59 3.91
CA LEU A 53 1.93 -12.45 4.91
C LEU A 53 1.85 -11.76 6.27
N GLY A 54 2.97 -11.18 6.74
CA GLY A 54 3.01 -10.44 8.00
C GLY A 54 1.99 -9.29 8.05
N LEU A 55 1.91 -8.49 6.98
CA LEU A 55 0.92 -7.41 6.86
C LEU A 55 -0.52 -7.95 6.92
N ALA A 56 -0.82 -9.02 6.18
CA ALA A 56 -2.14 -9.64 6.19
C ALA A 56 -2.54 -10.17 7.59
N LEU A 57 -1.59 -10.76 8.32
CA LEU A 57 -1.79 -11.23 9.69
C LEU A 57 -2.02 -10.08 10.67
N VAL A 58 -1.27 -8.98 10.54
CA VAL A 58 -1.47 -7.77 11.36
C VAL A 58 -2.86 -7.18 11.11
N ILE A 59 -3.27 -7.02 9.86
CA ILE A 59 -4.61 -6.54 9.51
C ILE A 59 -5.67 -7.45 10.12
N LYS A 60 -5.54 -8.77 9.95
CA LYS A 60 -6.48 -9.72 10.56
C LYS A 60 -6.57 -9.58 12.09
N ALA A 61 -5.44 -9.37 12.76
CA ALA A 61 -5.39 -9.23 14.21
C ALA A 61 -6.02 -7.93 14.72
N VAL A 62 -5.92 -6.84 13.95
CA VAL A 62 -6.39 -5.50 14.34
C VAL A 62 -7.83 -5.24 13.88
N GLU A 63 -8.14 -5.58 12.63
CA GLU A 63 -9.40 -5.25 11.95
C GLU A 63 -10.36 -6.46 11.86
N GLY A 64 -9.85 -7.67 12.05
CA GLY A 64 -10.62 -8.91 11.95
C GLY A 64 -10.48 -9.64 10.61
N ALA A 65 -11.03 -10.86 10.55
CA ALA A 65 -10.88 -11.76 9.40
C ALA A 65 -11.61 -11.25 8.14
N ASP A 66 -12.79 -10.67 8.29
CA ASP A 66 -13.60 -10.19 7.17
C ASP A 66 -12.91 -9.03 6.43
N GLU A 67 -12.34 -8.08 7.17
CA GLU A 67 -11.64 -6.94 6.59
C GLU A 67 -10.33 -7.35 5.91
N SER A 68 -9.58 -8.27 6.52
CA SER A 68 -8.39 -8.87 5.90
C SER A 68 -8.72 -9.55 4.56
N ALA A 69 -9.80 -10.35 4.52
CA ALA A 69 -10.24 -11.00 3.29
C ALA A 69 -10.66 -9.99 2.21
N ARG A 70 -11.39 -8.94 2.60
CA ARG A 70 -11.81 -7.86 1.70
C ARG A 70 -10.63 -7.13 1.09
N ILE A 71 -9.62 -6.77 1.88
CA ILE A 71 -8.42 -6.08 1.39
C ILE A 71 -7.65 -6.96 0.40
N LEU A 72 -7.42 -8.23 0.74
CA LEU A 72 -6.72 -9.17 -0.15
C LEU A 72 -7.48 -9.38 -1.46
N HIS A 73 -8.81 -9.42 -1.40
CA HIS A 73 -9.66 -9.51 -2.59
C HIS A 73 -9.49 -8.27 -3.49
N ASN A 74 -9.56 -7.06 -2.93
CA ASN A 74 -9.37 -5.82 -3.70
C ASN A 74 -7.98 -5.74 -4.36
N ILE A 75 -6.93 -6.20 -3.66
CA ILE A 75 -5.58 -6.28 -4.22
C ILE A 75 -5.56 -7.23 -5.42
N ALA A 76 -6.16 -8.42 -5.28
CA ALA A 76 -6.23 -9.41 -6.35
C ALA A 76 -7.00 -8.87 -7.57
N GLU A 77 -8.11 -8.15 -7.36
CA GLU A 77 -8.85 -7.49 -8.44
C GLU A 77 -7.99 -6.46 -9.18
N GLN A 78 -7.24 -5.60 -8.47
CA GLN A 78 -6.37 -4.60 -9.09
C GLN A 78 -5.23 -5.23 -9.90
N ILE A 79 -4.69 -6.36 -9.47
CA ILE A 79 -3.67 -7.10 -10.22
C ILE A 79 -4.26 -7.67 -11.51
N ASN A 80 -5.48 -8.22 -11.44
CA ASN A 80 -6.15 -8.84 -12.60
C ASN A 80 -6.79 -7.83 -13.56
N ALA A 81 -7.00 -6.59 -13.13
CA ALA A 81 -7.57 -5.51 -13.94
C ALA A 81 -6.56 -4.89 -14.93
N GLN A 82 -5.35 -5.46 -15.04
CA GLN A 82 -4.29 -5.04 -15.98
C GLN A 82 -4.36 -5.77 -17.32
#